data_AF-A0A8E2J800-F1
#
_entry.id   AF-A0A8E2J800-F1
#
_cell.length_a   1.000
_cell.length_b   1.000
_cell.length_c   1.000
_cell.angle_alpha   90.00
_cell.angle_beta   90.00
_cell.angle_gamma   90.00
#
_symmetry.space_group_name_H-M   'P 1'
#
loop_
_entity.id
_entity.type
_entity.pdbx_description
1 polymer ?
#
loop_
_entity_poly.entity_id
_entity_poly.type
_entity_poly.pdbx_seq_one_letter_code
_entity_poly.pdbx_strand_id
1 'polypeptide(L)'
;DMKRFALHNRVAIEQAPLQVYYSALFFTPIMSIVRRHFRDKMPQWIKRGPEVETDWSATLQILEGHSSSVRAVAFSSDGKQLVSGSDDKTVRVWDAATGATLQILEGHSSYVNAVTFS
;
A
#
# COMPACT_ATOMS: atom_id res chain seq x y z
N ASP A 1 -3.79 17.04 -1.15
CA ASP A 1 -3.19 18.32 -1.60
C ASP A 1 -1.84 18.52 -0.90
N MET A 2 -0.86 19.02 -1.64
CA MET A 2 0.53 19.31 -1.26
C MET A 2 0.65 20.06 0.07
N LYS A 3 -0.31 20.95 0.39
CA LYS A 3 -0.32 21.69 1.65
C LYS A 3 -0.46 20.78 2.88
N ARG A 4 -1.36 19.79 2.83
CA ARG A 4 -1.52 18.80 3.93
C ARG A 4 -0.29 17.89 4.06
N PHE A 5 0.30 17.49 2.93
CA PHE A 5 1.54 16.70 2.93
C PHE A 5 2.70 17.47 3.58
N ALA A 6 2.88 18.74 3.25
CA ALA A 6 3.94 19.57 3.81
C ALA A 6 3.75 19.83 5.31
N LEU A 7 2.51 20.05 5.77
CA LEU A 7 2.19 20.18 7.19
C LEU A 7 2.46 18.88 7.97
N HIS A 8 2.05 17.74 7.42
CA HIS A 8 2.23 16.44 8.07
C HIS A 8 3.72 16.05 8.17
N ASN A 9 4.51 16.34 7.14
CA ASN A 9 5.92 15.96 7.05
C ASN A 9 6.90 17.10 7.38
N ARG A 10 6.41 18.17 8.03
CA ARG A 10 7.17 19.41 8.27
C ARG A 10 8.53 19.18 8.92
N VAL A 11 8.58 18.33 9.95
CA VAL A 11 9.81 18.03 10.70
C VAL A 11 10.88 17.44 9.79
N ALA A 12 10.53 16.49 8.94
CA ALA A 12 11.47 15.86 8.01
C ALA A 12 11.95 16.87 6.94
N ILE A 13 11.05 17.73 6.46
CA ILE A 13 11.37 18.77 5.47
C ILE A 13 12.35 19.81 6.06
N GLU A 14 12.16 20.22 7.31
CA GLU A 14 13.02 21.21 7.97
C GLU A 14 14.40 20.62 8.33
N GLN A 15 14.46 19.36 8.77
CA GLN A 15 15.70 18.72 9.19
C GLN A 15 16.58 18.27 8.02
N ALA A 16 15.98 17.81 6.91
CA ALA A 16 16.71 17.26 5.78
C ALA A 16 16.07 17.63 4.43
N PRO A 17 15.96 18.93 4.10
CA PRO A 17 15.20 19.39 2.93
C PRO A 17 15.69 18.79 1.61
N LEU A 18 17.01 18.69 1.44
CA LEU A 18 17.61 18.09 0.25
C LEU A 18 17.35 16.58 0.17
N GLN A 19 17.38 15.85 1.28
CA GLN A 19 17.11 14.42 1.30
C GLN A 19 15.63 14.14 1.02
N VAL A 20 14.72 14.95 1.55
CA VAL A 20 13.28 14.86 1.25
C VAL A 20 13.01 15.18 -0.23
N TYR A 21 13.65 16.20 -0.78
CA TYR A 21 13.53 16.53 -2.19
C TYR A 21 14.08 15.42 -3.10
N TYR A 22 15.30 14.95 -2.83
CA TYR A 22 15.91 13.89 -3.62
C TYR A 22 15.18 12.55 -3.47
N SER A 23 14.68 12.18 -2.29
CA SER A 23 13.89 10.97 -2.11
C SER A 23 12.59 11.03 -2.91
N ALA A 24 11.88 12.16 -2.94
CA ALA A 24 10.69 12.33 -3.77
C ALA A 24 11.00 12.18 -5.28
N LEU A 25 12.11 12.76 -5.76
CA LEU A 25 12.55 12.58 -7.15
C LEU A 25 13.03 11.15 -7.45
N PHE A 26 13.65 10.51 -6.45
CA PHE A 26 14.30 9.20 -6.61
C PHE A 26 13.29 8.05 -6.56
N PHE A 27 12.28 8.14 -5.70
CA PHE A 27 11.23 7.13 -5.53
C PHE A 27 9.99 7.36 -6.40
N THR A 28 9.91 8.47 -7.15
CA THR A 28 8.84 8.63 -8.15
C THR A 28 9.06 7.69 -9.35
N PRO A 29 7.98 7.10 -9.90
CA PRO A 29 8.06 6.17 -11.02
C PRO A 29 8.71 6.78 -12.25
N ILE A 30 9.33 5.93 -13.08
CA ILE A 30 10.14 6.39 -14.21
C ILE A 30 9.30 7.21 -15.22
N MET A 31 8.03 6.82 -15.40
CA MET A 31 7.11 7.44 -16.37
C MET A 31 6.34 8.65 -15.82
N SER A 32 6.41 8.91 -14.51
CA SER A 32 5.73 10.05 -13.88
C SER A 32 6.14 11.37 -14.52
N ILE A 33 5.20 12.32 -14.60
CA ILE A 33 5.46 13.68 -15.11
C ILE A 33 6.60 14.34 -14.32
N VAL A 34 6.61 14.15 -13.00
CA VAL A 34 7.67 14.67 -12.11
C VAL A 34 9.03 14.09 -12.53
N ARG A 35 9.11 12.78 -12.73
CA ARG A 35 10.36 12.12 -13.15
C ARG A 35 10.82 12.58 -14.52
N ARG A 36 9.91 12.73 -15.49
CA ARG A 36 10.24 13.24 -16.83
C ARG A 36 10.75 14.68 -16.78
N HIS A 37 10.13 15.53 -15.97
CA HIS A 37 10.48 16.94 -15.86
C HIS A 37 11.81 17.18 -15.12
N PHE A 38 12.12 16.37 -14.10
CA PHE A 38 13.30 16.55 -13.25
C PHE A 38 14.41 15.52 -13.52
N ARG A 39 14.38 14.83 -14.67
CA ARG A 39 15.37 13.80 -15.05
C ARG A 39 16.81 14.32 -14.94
N ASP A 40 17.06 15.53 -15.43
CA ASP A 40 18.40 16.14 -15.46
C ASP A 40 18.86 16.67 -14.10
N LYS A 41 17.97 16.70 -13.10
CA LYS A 41 18.26 17.07 -11.72
C LYS A 41 18.55 15.86 -10.84
N MET A 42 18.56 14.64 -11.40
CA MET A 42 18.84 13.44 -10.64
C MET A 42 20.31 13.33 -10.25
N PRO A 43 20.61 13.09 -8.96
CA PRO A 43 21.98 12.92 -8.50
C PRO A 43 22.58 11.63 -9.08
N GLN A 44 23.69 11.75 -9.81
CA GLN A 44 24.36 10.61 -10.44
C GLN A 44 25.05 9.66 -9.45
N TRP A 45 25.31 10.13 -8.23
CA TRP A 45 25.97 9.36 -7.18
C TRP A 45 25.03 8.37 -6.46
N ILE A 46 23.71 8.43 -6.70
CA ILE A 46 22.74 7.46 -6.17
C ILE A 46 22.46 6.41 -7.25
N LYS A 47 23.01 5.20 -7.09
CA LYS A 47 22.73 4.06 -7.99
C LYS A 47 21.51 3.28 -7.50
N ARG A 48 20.62 2.90 -8.42
CA ARG A 48 19.40 2.13 -8.15
C ARG A 48 19.77 0.66 -7.90
N GLY A 49 19.15 0.03 -6.89
CA GLY A 49 18.89 -1.42 -6.89
C GLY A 49 17.83 -1.78 -7.96
N PRO A 50 17.25 -3.00 -7.96
CA PRO A 50 16.38 -3.45 -9.04
C PRO A 50 15.27 -2.42 -9.32
N GLU A 51 14.96 -2.31 -10.60
CA GLU A 51 14.23 -1.22 -11.24
C GLU A 51 12.93 -0.88 -10.47
N VAL A 52 12.93 0.19 -9.67
CA VAL A 52 11.70 0.70 -9.03
C VAL A 52 10.63 0.85 -10.12
N GLU A 53 9.43 0.36 -9.81
CA GLU A 53 8.29 0.15 -10.72
C GLU A 53 8.14 1.28 -11.75
N THR A 54 7.88 0.89 -13.01
CA THR A 54 7.76 1.80 -14.16
C THR A 54 6.70 2.87 -13.95
N ASP A 55 5.64 2.50 -13.20
CA ASP A 55 4.54 3.33 -12.75
C ASP A 55 4.31 3.14 -11.25
N TRP A 56 3.57 4.05 -10.61
CA TRP A 56 3.02 3.75 -9.29
C TRP A 56 2.11 2.55 -9.51
N SER A 57 2.28 1.46 -8.76
CA SER A 57 1.25 0.42 -8.75
C SER A 57 -0.07 1.10 -8.39
N ALA A 58 -0.93 1.27 -9.39
CA ALA A 58 -2.29 1.71 -9.16
C ALA A 58 -2.93 0.66 -8.26
N THR A 59 -3.79 1.09 -7.34
CA THR A 59 -4.61 0.17 -6.55
C THR A 59 -5.29 -0.80 -7.52
N LEU A 60 -4.81 -2.04 -7.56
CA LEU A 60 -5.28 -3.04 -8.52
C LEU A 60 -6.74 -3.40 -8.23
N GLN A 61 -7.07 -3.47 -6.94
CA GLN A 61 -8.38 -3.86 -6.47
C GLN A 61 -8.65 -3.35 -5.05
N ILE A 62 -9.92 -3.00 -4.79
CA ILE A 62 -10.43 -2.66 -3.46
C ILE A 62 -11.43 -3.75 -3.06
N LEU A 63 -11.20 -4.37 -1.90
CA LEU A 63 -12.08 -5.39 -1.33
C LEU A 63 -13.02 -4.73 -0.33
N GLU A 64 -14.22 -4.38 -0.78
CA GLU A 64 -15.24 -3.75 0.06
C GLU A 64 -16.18 -4.80 0.66
N GLY A 65 -16.50 -4.66 1.95
CA GLY A 65 -17.50 -5.52 2.59
C GLY A 65 -17.45 -5.56 4.10
N HIS A 66 -16.28 -5.37 4.71
CA HIS A 66 -16.20 -5.25 6.17
C HIS A 66 -16.88 -3.97 6.65
N SER A 67 -17.68 -4.07 7.71
CA SER A 67 -18.41 -2.93 8.28
C SER A 67 -17.63 -2.18 9.36
N SER A 68 -16.43 -2.68 9.70
CA SER A 68 -15.52 -2.08 10.67
C SER A 68 -14.06 -2.35 10.28
N SER A 69 -13.11 -1.81 11.06
CA SER A 69 -11.67 -1.88 10.82
C SER A 69 -11.18 -3.30 10.59
N VAL A 70 -10.48 -3.51 9.47
CA VAL A 70 -9.76 -4.75 9.18
C VAL A 70 -8.48 -4.77 10.01
N ARG A 71 -8.29 -5.81 10.84
CA ARG A 71 -7.13 -5.96 11.73
C ARG A 71 -6.06 -6.87 11.18
N ALA A 72 -6.45 -7.84 10.35
CA ALA A 72 -5.54 -8.85 9.84
C ALA A 72 -5.93 -9.27 8.43
N VAL A 73 -4.91 -9.60 7.64
CA VAL A 73 -5.03 -10.15 6.28
C VAL A 73 -3.97 -11.23 6.09
N ALA A 74 -4.29 -12.28 5.33
CA ALA A 74 -3.33 -13.29 4.91
C ALA A 74 -3.67 -13.81 3.51
N PHE A 75 -2.65 -14.21 2.75
CA PHE A 75 -2.82 -14.87 1.45
C PHE A 75 -2.65 -16.38 1.59
N SER A 76 -3.35 -17.13 0.75
CA SER A 76 -3.05 -18.55 0.56
C SER A 76 -1.68 -18.73 -0.07
N SER A 77 -1.04 -19.88 0.13
CA SER A 77 0.27 -20.20 -0.42
C SER A 77 0.32 -20.18 -1.95
N ASP A 78 -0.83 -20.43 -2.60
CA ASP A 78 -1.00 -20.33 -4.06
C ASP A 78 -1.41 -18.93 -4.55
N GLY A 79 -1.61 -17.98 -3.63
CA GLY A 79 -1.99 -16.60 -3.93
C GLY A 79 -3.39 -16.40 -4.51
N LYS A 80 -4.20 -17.45 -4.63
CA LYS A 80 -5.55 -17.37 -5.24
C LYS A 80 -6.60 -16.85 -4.27
N GLN A 81 -6.37 -17.01 -2.97
CA GLN A 81 -7.29 -16.61 -1.94
C GLN A 81 -6.63 -15.61 -0.98
N LEU A 82 -7.46 -14.69 -0.50
CA LEU A 82 -7.12 -13.79 0.59
C LEU A 82 -8.12 -14.02 1.71
N VAL A 83 -7.66 -13.96 2.95
CA VAL A 83 -8.51 -13.97 4.14
C VAL A 83 -8.31 -12.69 4.93
N SER A 84 -9.38 -12.10 5.44
CA SER A 84 -9.35 -10.89 6.26
C SER A 84 -10.17 -11.04 7.53
N GLY A 85 -9.66 -10.55 8.65
CA GLY A 85 -10.36 -10.48 9.93
C GLY A 85 -10.62 -9.03 10.35
N SER A 86 -11.80 -8.76 10.91
CA SER A 86 -12.26 -7.40 11.23
C SER A 86 -12.85 -7.26 12.64
N ASP A 87 -12.94 -6.01 13.09
CA ASP A 87 -13.73 -5.56 14.24
C ASP A 87 -15.23 -5.81 14.09
N ASP A 88 -15.72 -6.11 12.87
CA ASP A 88 -17.11 -6.52 12.62
C ASP A 88 -17.41 -7.96 13.05
N LYS A 89 -16.42 -8.64 13.67
CA LYS A 89 -16.51 -10.01 14.19
C LYS A 89 -16.66 -11.08 13.10
N THR A 90 -16.34 -10.73 11.85
CA THR A 90 -16.35 -11.65 10.73
C THR A 90 -14.94 -11.91 10.22
N VAL A 91 -14.76 -13.09 9.63
CA VAL A 91 -13.64 -13.40 8.76
C VAL A 91 -14.17 -13.55 7.34
N ARG A 92 -13.59 -12.84 6.37
CA ARG A 92 -13.98 -12.93 4.96
C ARG A 92 -12.90 -13.60 4.15
N VAL A 93 -13.31 -14.52 3.27
CA VAL A 93 -12.45 -15.15 2.27
C VAL A 93 -12.79 -14.55 0.92
N TRP A 94 -11.76 -14.19 0.17
CA TRP A 94 -11.84 -13.47 -1.10
C TRP A 94 -11.12 -14.24 -2.18
N ASP A 95 -11.63 -14.15 -3.40
CA ASP A 95 -10.87 -14.49 -4.60
C ASP A 95 -9.90 -13.34 -4.91
N ALA A 96 -8.60 -13.63 -4.95
CA ALA A 96 -7.57 -12.59 -5.07
C ALA A 96 -7.50 -11.95 -6.47
N ALA A 97 -8.03 -12.62 -7.51
CA ALA A 97 -7.98 -12.14 -8.88
C ALA A 97 -9.19 -11.25 -9.23
N THR A 98 -10.36 -11.59 -8.69
CA THR A 98 -11.64 -10.94 -8.99
C THR A 98 -12.13 -10.07 -7.85
N GLY A 99 -11.58 -10.21 -6.65
CA GLY A 99 -11.98 -9.52 -5.43
C GLY A 99 -13.37 -9.90 -4.91
N ALA A 100 -13.96 -10.96 -5.47
CA ALA A 100 -15.25 -11.45 -5.02
C ALA A 100 -15.13 -12.06 -3.62
N THR A 101 -16.10 -11.76 -2.74
CA THR A 101 -16.21 -12.47 -1.46
C THR A 101 -16.67 -13.89 -1.72
N LEU A 102 -15.81 -14.87 -1.44
CA LEU A 102 -16.09 -16.31 -1.57
C LEU A 102 -16.87 -16.82 -0.37
N GLN A 103 -16.51 -16.35 0.84
CA GLN A 103 -17.14 -16.82 2.07
C GLN A 103 -17.08 -15.75 3.15
N ILE A 104 -18.11 -15.74 4.00
CA ILE A 104 -18.17 -14.96 5.24
C ILE A 104 -18.28 -15.96 6.39
N LEU A 105 -17.31 -15.95 7.28
CA LEU A 105 -17.28 -16.75 8.49
C LEU A 105 -17.72 -15.86 9.65
N GLU A 106 -18.84 -16.23 10.24
CA GLU A 106 -19.44 -15.56 11.39
C GLU A 106 -19.35 -16.46 12.63
N GLY A 107 -19.62 -15.89 13.80
CA GLY A 107 -19.66 -16.64 15.07
C GLY A 107 -18.58 -16.24 16.08
N HIS A 108 -17.68 -15.33 15.73
CA HIS A 108 -16.81 -14.71 16.73
C HIS A 108 -17.63 -13.78 17.63
N SER A 109 -17.47 -13.94 18.96
CA SER A 109 -18.16 -13.09 19.94
C SER A 109 -17.56 -11.68 20.05
N SER A 110 -16.33 -11.51 19.56
CA SER A 110 -15.54 -10.28 19.59
C SER A 110 -14.73 -10.10 18.30
N TYR A 111 -13.93 -9.03 18.24
CA TYR A 111 -13.09 -8.67 17.10
C TYR A 111 -12.04 -9.73 16.76
N VAL A 112 -11.78 -9.90 15.47
CA VAL A 112 -10.78 -10.85 14.96
C VAL A 112 -9.43 -10.14 14.83
N ASN A 113 -8.44 -10.54 15.61
CA ASN A 113 -7.13 -9.87 15.65
C ASN A 113 -6.10 -10.44 14.66
N ALA A 114 -6.20 -11.71 14.31
CA ALA A 114 -5.22 -12.41 13.49
C ALA A 114 -5.91 -13.51 12.67
N VAL A 115 -5.43 -13.70 11.44
CA VAL A 115 -5.84 -14.78 10.54
C VAL A 115 -4.60 -15.29 9.81
N THR A 116 -4.53 -16.58 9.52
CA THR A 116 -3.44 -17.18 8.77
C THR A 116 -3.97 -18.31 7.89
N PHE A 117 -3.34 -18.50 6.74
CA PHE A 117 -3.40 -19.78 6.04
C PHE A 117 -2.36 -20.73 6.63
N SER A 118 -2.60 -22.04 6.47
CA SER A 118 -1.63 -23.09 6.81
C SER A 118 -0.75 -23.44 5.63
#